data_AF-A0A0B6XYX0-F1
#
_entry.id   AF-A0A0B6XYX0-F1
#
_cell.length_a   1.000
_cell.length_b   1.000
_cell.length_c   1.000
_cell.angle_alpha   90.00
_cell.angle_beta   90.00
_cell.angle_gamma   90.00
#
_symmetry.space_group_name_H-M   'P 1'
#
loop_
_entity.id
_entity.type
_entity.pdbx_description
1 polymer ?
#
loop_
_entity_poly.entity_id
_entity_poly.type
_entity_poly.pdbx_seq_one_letter_code
_entity_poly.pdbx_strand_id
1 'polypeptide(L)'
;TIEMTITDMSLSTDDLQMNTSLLITTVIGNQWRLLLESRTTFTRYSPDLEISELGYDNIDARSIPARTVLDSSEGYNSLFTPMQFHNFQPPTLLQPQFARGHHLITAHCKLSSSLQVLDSDAEHSPLFVYKLPQGADNVILTDKLIFVVLNQSSDRKLMALSNQKSENSVYENQVFSAEAVVQEFNLPEGEQLIGVERKRYPFYYHEHHENEQSRRVRGGSILAKNVGLQLDTSVPNIPVTTHTVLDGCIVVTNCSVFEVRPRVSPERLFLHLALTLPETVTAENLAISVGLDLTTLSELAAEYMLKQSCFSKALKLYTLSKCSATRRTGGLARHGCISETMIHLRQVLSSSNFELNTSERKFLSNMLLHCFVYQMNNPGQVAANIHAGLSDFLLGSFSFDEQLALNLLSDFGEVELLLAFAKARGLVVDALSSLGKSQAFSSIPFTSLNDLVQRGFSAHLIQSGLGSL
;
A
#
# COMPACT_ATOMS: atom_id res chain seq x y z
N THR A 1 -35.91 -33.60 28.93
CA THR A 1 -34.46 -33.42 28.82
C THR A 1 -34.14 -33.33 27.35
N ILE A 2 -33.82 -32.13 26.84
CA ILE A 2 -33.34 -32.00 25.46
C ILE A 2 -31.97 -32.68 25.47
N GLU A 3 -31.82 -33.81 24.79
CA GLU A 3 -30.53 -34.48 24.66
C GLU A 3 -29.51 -33.47 24.12
N MET A 4 -28.40 -33.28 24.85
CA MET A 4 -27.25 -32.50 24.38
C MET A 4 -26.63 -33.24 23.18
N THR A 5 -27.24 -33.07 22.02
CA THR A 5 -26.76 -33.64 20.77
C THR A 5 -25.69 -32.70 20.22
N ILE A 6 -24.54 -33.26 19.88
CA ILE A 6 -23.43 -32.54 19.26
C ILE A 6 -23.75 -32.36 17.78
N THR A 7 -23.59 -31.14 17.26
CA THR A 7 -23.82 -30.82 15.84
C THR A 7 -22.52 -30.61 15.08
N ASP A 8 -21.48 -30.13 15.74
CA ASP A 8 -20.19 -29.86 15.12
C ASP A 8 -19.03 -30.07 16.11
N MET A 9 -17.90 -30.51 15.58
CA MET A 9 -16.66 -30.72 16.33
C MET A 9 -15.48 -30.31 15.48
N SER A 10 -14.62 -29.46 16.03
CA SER A 10 -13.46 -28.94 15.31
C SER A 10 -12.22 -28.87 16.20
N LEU A 11 -11.05 -29.14 15.61
CA LEU A 11 -9.78 -29.14 16.33
C LEU A 11 -9.14 -27.75 16.26
N SER A 12 -8.80 -27.18 17.41
CA SER A 12 -8.04 -25.94 17.53
C SER A 12 -6.67 -26.22 18.14
N THR A 13 -5.66 -25.49 17.67
CA THR A 13 -4.29 -25.51 18.22
C THR A 13 -3.82 -24.09 18.45
N ASP A 14 -3.02 -23.85 19.47
CA ASP A 14 -2.40 -22.54 19.66
C ASP A 14 -1.22 -22.29 18.70
N ASP A 15 -0.78 -21.02 18.61
CA ASP A 15 0.34 -20.59 17.75
C ASP A 15 1.64 -21.34 18.00
N LEU A 16 1.89 -21.71 19.26
CA LEU A 16 3.09 -22.42 19.67
C LEU A 16 2.98 -23.94 19.43
N GLN A 17 1.78 -24.43 19.05
CA GLN A 17 1.43 -25.85 18.94
C GLN A 17 1.66 -26.62 20.25
N MET A 18 1.47 -25.93 21.37
CA MET A 18 1.62 -26.46 22.71
C MET A 18 0.32 -27.06 23.21
N ASN A 19 -0.83 -26.48 22.85
CA ASN A 19 -2.13 -26.99 23.25
C ASN A 19 -2.99 -27.34 22.04
N THR A 20 -3.65 -28.50 22.12
CA THR A 20 -4.65 -28.95 21.17
C THR A 20 -5.98 -29.10 21.90
N SER A 21 -7.01 -28.40 21.45
CA SER A 21 -8.35 -28.43 22.05
C SER A 21 -9.40 -28.81 21.01
N LEU A 22 -10.42 -29.55 21.45
CA LEU A 22 -11.62 -29.82 20.69
C LEU A 22 -12.67 -28.75 21.02
N LEU A 23 -13.14 -28.04 20.00
CA LEU A 23 -14.30 -27.17 20.08
C LEU A 23 -15.54 -27.99 19.73
N ILE A 24 -16.58 -27.88 20.54
CA ILE A 24 -17.80 -28.69 20.41
C ILE A 24 -19.01 -27.75 20.39
N THR A 25 -19.82 -27.84 19.33
CA THR A 25 -21.10 -27.15 19.23
C THR A 25 -22.24 -28.12 19.47
N THR A 26 -23.23 -27.69 20.24
CA THR A 26 -24.46 -28.46 20.51
C THR A 26 -25.65 -27.95 19.68
N VAL A 27 -26.71 -28.75 19.57
CA VAL A 27 -27.97 -28.36 18.87
C VAL A 27 -28.57 -27.07 19.44
N ILE A 28 -28.43 -26.82 20.75
CA ILE A 28 -28.92 -25.61 21.40
C ILE A 28 -28.00 -24.40 21.20
N GLY A 29 -26.89 -24.56 20.45
CA GLY A 29 -25.93 -23.51 20.13
C GLY A 29 -24.93 -23.20 21.25
N ASN A 30 -24.87 -24.02 22.31
CA ASN A 30 -23.84 -23.90 23.34
C ASN A 30 -22.50 -24.39 22.79
N GLN A 31 -21.45 -23.65 23.15
CA GLN A 31 -20.07 -23.87 22.74
C GLN A 31 -19.26 -24.41 23.91
N TRP A 32 -18.50 -25.47 23.67
CA TRP A 32 -17.65 -26.11 24.66
C TRP A 32 -16.23 -26.27 24.13
N ARG A 33 -15.26 -26.29 25.04
CA ARG A 33 -13.86 -26.59 24.80
C ARG A 33 -13.45 -27.79 25.63
N LEU A 34 -12.80 -28.76 25.01
CA LEU A 34 -12.15 -29.87 25.68
C LEU A 34 -10.67 -29.86 25.31
N LEU A 35 -9.79 -29.63 26.27
CA LEU A 35 -8.36 -29.81 26.06
C LEU A 35 -8.12 -31.30 25.73
N LEU A 36 -7.35 -31.58 24.68
CA LEU A 36 -6.97 -32.95 24.29
C LEU A 36 -5.51 -33.21 24.59
N GLU A 37 -4.65 -32.23 24.31
CA GLU A 37 -3.20 -32.34 24.49
C GLU A 37 -2.62 -31.03 25.02
N SER A 38 -1.63 -31.12 25.90
CA SER A 38 -0.88 -29.96 26.39
C SER A 38 0.60 -30.28 26.59
N ARG A 39 1.45 -29.42 26.03
CA ARG A 39 2.90 -29.40 26.18
C ARG A 39 3.23 -28.24 27.12
N THR A 40 3.20 -28.50 28.43
CA THR A 40 3.54 -27.45 29.41
C THR A 40 5.05 -27.34 29.57
N THR A 41 5.58 -26.11 29.61
CA THR A 41 6.99 -25.80 29.88
C THR A 41 7.35 -25.76 31.38
N PHE A 42 6.42 -26.07 32.29
CA PHE A 42 6.65 -25.86 33.73
C PHE A 42 7.32 -27.05 34.45
N THR A 43 8.64 -26.93 34.66
CA THR A 43 9.37 -26.96 35.96
C THR A 43 9.09 -28.05 37.01
N ARG A 44 8.48 -29.19 36.66
CA ARG A 44 8.42 -30.37 37.55
C ARG A 44 8.99 -31.66 36.96
N TYR A 45 9.73 -31.57 35.86
CA TYR A 45 10.88 -32.44 35.72
C TYR A 45 11.99 -31.74 36.50
N SER A 46 12.30 -32.22 37.70
CA SER A 46 13.69 -32.13 38.12
C SER A 46 14.43 -33.00 37.10
N PRO A 47 15.27 -32.44 36.21
CA PRO A 47 16.37 -33.27 35.76
C PRO A 47 17.04 -33.72 37.06
N ASP A 48 17.46 -34.97 37.17
CA ASP A 48 18.48 -35.29 38.18
C ASP A 48 19.52 -34.18 38.12
N LEU A 49 19.88 -33.59 39.25
CA LEU A 49 20.81 -32.45 39.33
C LEU A 49 22.10 -32.68 38.51
N GLU A 50 22.42 -33.94 38.23
CA GLU A 50 23.49 -34.40 37.35
C GLU A 50 23.34 -33.99 35.87
N ILE A 51 22.13 -33.79 35.33
CA ILE A 51 21.91 -33.47 33.90
C ILE A 51 22.04 -31.98 33.62
N SER A 52 21.64 -31.11 34.57
CA SER A 52 21.87 -29.66 34.46
C SER A 52 23.34 -29.30 34.59
N GLU A 53 24.15 -30.09 35.30
CA GLU A 53 25.62 -29.91 35.35
C GLU A 53 26.33 -30.29 34.04
N LEU A 54 25.65 -30.98 33.10
CA LEU A 54 26.20 -31.41 31.81
C LEU A 54 25.94 -30.42 30.65
N GLY A 55 25.33 -29.25 30.90
CA GLY A 55 25.22 -28.16 29.93
C GLY A 55 24.11 -28.29 28.88
N TYR A 56 23.06 -29.07 29.17
CA TYR A 56 21.89 -29.26 28.29
C TYR A 56 20.77 -28.22 28.50
N ASP A 57 21.11 -26.93 28.59
CA ASP A 57 20.12 -25.85 28.84
C ASP A 57 19.21 -25.51 27.63
N ASN A 58 19.30 -26.25 26.52
CA ASN A 58 18.58 -25.97 25.28
C ASN A 58 17.72 -27.16 24.81
N ILE A 59 16.94 -27.77 25.71
CA ILE A 59 15.90 -28.72 25.31
C ILE A 59 14.74 -27.89 24.74
N ASP A 60 14.54 -27.95 23.41
CA ASP A 60 13.35 -27.37 22.76
C ASP A 60 12.10 -27.92 23.47
N ALA A 61 11.22 -27.03 23.94
CA ALA A 61 9.99 -27.41 24.63
C ALA A 61 9.12 -28.36 23.78
N ARG A 62 9.29 -28.36 22.45
CA ARG A 62 8.64 -29.30 21.52
C ARG A 62 9.12 -30.74 21.62
N SER A 63 10.28 -30.98 22.23
CA SER A 63 10.83 -32.32 22.49
C SER A 63 10.31 -32.96 23.78
N ILE A 64 9.58 -32.19 24.61
CA ILE A 64 8.87 -32.72 25.77
C ILE A 64 7.62 -33.47 25.26
N PRO A 65 7.39 -34.73 25.70
CA PRO A 65 6.19 -35.46 25.32
C PRO A 65 4.93 -34.72 25.77
N ALA A 66 3.96 -34.59 24.86
CA ALA A 66 2.68 -33.96 25.17
C ALA A 66 1.92 -34.82 26.19
N ARG A 67 1.27 -34.16 27.15
CA ARG A 67 0.29 -34.82 28.01
C ARG A 67 -1.02 -34.91 27.28
N THR A 68 -1.68 -36.05 27.37
CA THR A 68 -2.92 -36.32 26.64
C THR A 68 -4.08 -36.61 27.58
N VAL A 69 -5.30 -36.42 27.10
CA VAL A 69 -6.54 -36.84 27.80
C VAL A 69 -6.59 -38.35 28.08
N LEU A 70 -5.76 -39.14 27.39
CA LEU A 70 -5.66 -40.60 27.57
C LEU A 70 -4.67 -40.99 28.68
N ASP A 71 -3.89 -40.04 29.22
CA ASP A 71 -2.90 -40.31 30.25
C ASP A 71 -3.60 -40.59 31.59
N SER A 72 -3.56 -41.84 32.05
CA SER A 72 -4.22 -42.29 33.28
C SER A 72 -3.54 -41.85 34.58
N SER A 73 -2.65 -40.86 34.54
CA SER A 73 -1.91 -40.40 35.72
C SER A 73 -2.79 -39.50 36.59
N GLU A 74 -2.92 -39.85 37.88
CA GLU A 74 -3.96 -39.32 38.80
C GLU A 74 -3.87 -37.82 39.15
N GLY A 75 -2.99 -37.04 38.50
CA GLY A 75 -2.81 -35.61 38.78
C GLY A 75 -3.41 -34.64 37.74
N TYR A 76 -3.78 -35.11 36.55
CA TYR A 76 -4.08 -34.23 35.41
C TYR A 76 -5.51 -34.32 34.87
N ASN A 77 -6.34 -35.22 35.41
CA ASN A 77 -7.71 -35.44 34.94
C ASN A 77 -8.58 -34.17 34.99
N SER A 78 -8.32 -33.25 35.93
CA SER A 78 -9.04 -31.98 36.01
C SER A 78 -8.72 -31.02 34.86
N LEU A 79 -7.51 -31.08 34.28
CA LEU A 79 -7.10 -30.21 33.17
C LEU A 79 -7.86 -30.52 31.87
N PHE A 80 -8.23 -31.78 31.67
CA PHE A 80 -8.93 -32.27 30.47
C PHE A 80 -10.45 -32.34 30.69
N THR A 81 -10.99 -31.59 31.65
CA THR A 81 -12.44 -31.51 31.83
C THR A 81 -13.06 -30.58 30.78
N PRO A 82 -14.18 -30.97 30.14
CA PRO A 82 -14.88 -30.08 29.21
C PRO A 82 -15.34 -28.80 29.91
N MET A 83 -15.06 -27.65 29.31
CA MET A 83 -15.48 -26.33 29.78
C MET A 83 -16.48 -25.71 28.81
N GLN A 84 -17.57 -25.16 29.34
CA GLN A 84 -18.53 -24.39 28.53
C GLN A 84 -18.06 -22.94 28.41
N PHE A 85 -18.13 -22.36 27.21
CA PHE A 85 -17.98 -20.92 27.05
C PHE A 85 -19.27 -20.20 27.47
N HIS A 86 -19.15 -19.27 28.41
CA HIS A 86 -20.29 -18.44 28.86
C HIS A 86 -20.38 -17.10 28.10
N ASN A 87 -19.33 -16.76 27.36
CA ASN A 87 -19.11 -15.47 26.72
C ASN A 87 -19.92 -15.35 25.41
N PHE A 88 -20.34 -16.48 24.85
CA PHE A 88 -21.03 -16.55 23.56
C PHE A 88 -22.51 -16.88 23.76
N GLN A 89 -23.38 -16.03 23.23
CA GLN A 89 -24.81 -16.31 23.21
C GLN A 89 -25.16 -17.21 22.02
N PRO A 90 -26.01 -18.24 22.20
CA PRO A 90 -26.55 -19.00 21.08
C PRO A 90 -27.30 -18.09 20.09
N PRO A 91 -27.24 -18.34 18.76
CA PRO A 91 -26.58 -19.45 18.07
C PRO A 91 -25.22 -19.02 17.48
N THR A 92 -24.24 -18.71 18.33
CA THR A 92 -22.87 -18.43 17.89
C THR A 92 -22.13 -19.74 17.61
N LEU A 93 -21.47 -19.86 16.46
CA LEU A 93 -20.65 -21.00 16.06
C LEU A 93 -19.16 -20.66 16.21
N LEU A 94 -18.40 -21.49 16.91
CA LEU A 94 -16.94 -21.37 16.98
C LEU A 94 -16.27 -22.24 15.92
N GLN A 95 -15.33 -21.67 15.18
CA GLN A 95 -14.53 -22.40 14.20
C GLN A 95 -13.06 -22.01 14.31
N PRO A 96 -12.13 -22.99 14.26
CA PRO A 96 -10.71 -22.72 14.16
C PRO A 96 -10.40 -22.17 12.77
N GLN A 97 -9.57 -21.14 12.72
CA GLN A 97 -9.09 -20.52 11.50
C GLN A 97 -7.59 -20.30 11.63
N PHE A 98 -6.92 -20.13 10.49
CA PHE A 98 -5.53 -19.67 10.50
C PHE A 98 -5.48 -18.41 9.65
N ALA A 99 -4.99 -17.30 10.14
CA ALA A 99 -4.82 -16.10 9.31
C ALA A 99 -3.71 -15.23 9.88
N ARG A 100 -3.03 -14.49 9.00
CA ARG A 100 -1.94 -13.57 9.36
C ARG A 100 -0.79 -14.26 10.11
N GLY A 101 -0.60 -15.57 9.87
CA GLY A 101 0.42 -16.38 10.55
C GLY A 101 0.01 -16.93 11.92
N HIS A 102 -1.24 -16.71 12.34
CA HIS A 102 -1.75 -17.10 13.65
C HIS A 102 -2.88 -18.13 13.53
N HIS A 103 -2.97 -19.03 14.50
CA HIS A 103 -4.13 -19.83 14.81
C HIS A 103 -5.13 -19.00 15.63
N LEU A 104 -6.36 -18.96 15.15
CA LEU A 104 -7.41 -18.09 15.65
C LEU A 104 -8.69 -18.89 15.83
N ILE A 105 -9.58 -18.40 16.69
CA ILE A 105 -10.94 -18.92 16.80
C ILE A 105 -11.90 -17.84 16.31
N THR A 106 -12.76 -18.16 15.36
CA THR A 106 -13.82 -17.26 14.93
C THR A 106 -15.14 -17.63 15.58
N ALA A 107 -15.83 -16.64 16.15
CA ALA A 107 -17.17 -16.76 16.69
C ALA A 107 -18.16 -16.06 15.75
N HIS A 108 -18.93 -16.85 15.00
CA HIS A 108 -19.89 -16.36 14.02
C HIS A 108 -21.32 -16.46 14.55
N CYS A 109 -22.00 -15.31 14.69
CA CYS A 109 -23.42 -15.25 15.01
C CYS A 109 -24.25 -14.94 13.76
N LYS A 110 -24.99 -15.92 13.26
CA LYS A 110 -25.84 -15.78 12.05
C LYS A 110 -26.95 -14.73 12.23
N LEU A 111 -27.50 -14.61 13.44
CA LEU A 111 -28.59 -13.66 13.73
C LEU A 111 -28.13 -12.20 13.64
N SER A 112 -26.97 -11.88 14.22
CA SER A 112 -26.39 -10.54 14.14
C SER A 112 -25.53 -10.33 12.90
N SER A 113 -25.26 -11.39 12.12
CA SER A 113 -24.34 -11.41 10.98
C SER A 113 -22.98 -10.81 11.36
N SER A 114 -22.49 -11.16 12.55
CA SER A 114 -21.22 -10.67 13.11
C SER A 114 -20.26 -11.84 13.26
N LEU A 115 -19.03 -11.63 12.81
CA LEU A 115 -17.91 -12.56 12.93
C LEU A 115 -16.86 -11.93 13.83
N GLN A 116 -16.70 -12.48 15.02
CA GLN A 116 -15.65 -12.07 15.95
C GLN A 116 -14.44 -12.98 15.78
N VAL A 117 -13.25 -12.40 15.71
CA VAL A 117 -11.98 -13.13 15.66
C VAL A 117 -11.32 -13.04 17.02
N LEU A 118 -11.06 -14.19 17.63
CA LEU A 118 -10.44 -14.32 18.93
C LEU A 118 -9.08 -15.01 18.79
N ASP A 119 -8.26 -14.87 19.83
CA ASP A 119 -7.07 -15.69 20.01
C ASP A 119 -7.45 -17.17 20.22
N SER A 120 -6.45 -18.05 20.17
CA SER A 120 -6.58 -19.50 20.31
C SER A 120 -7.23 -19.95 21.62
N ASP A 121 -7.19 -19.12 22.67
CA ASP A 121 -7.84 -19.40 23.95
C ASP A 121 -9.34 -19.07 23.98
N ALA A 122 -9.81 -18.18 23.10
CA ALA A 122 -11.16 -17.62 23.07
C ALA A 122 -11.68 -17.08 24.42
N GLU A 123 -10.79 -16.68 25.33
CA GLU A 123 -11.15 -16.15 26.66
C GLU A 123 -11.18 -14.62 26.70
N HIS A 124 -10.39 -13.98 25.84
CA HIS A 124 -10.22 -12.53 25.79
C HIS A 124 -11.24 -11.83 24.89
N SER A 125 -11.22 -10.49 24.90
CA SER A 125 -11.99 -9.67 23.95
C SER A 125 -11.57 -9.97 22.50
N PRO A 126 -12.51 -9.88 21.54
CA PRO A 126 -12.19 -10.15 20.14
C PRO A 126 -11.12 -9.18 19.61
N LEU A 127 -10.17 -9.72 18.86
CA LEU A 127 -9.11 -8.99 18.17
C LEU A 127 -9.68 -8.15 17.03
N PHE A 128 -10.62 -8.74 16.27
CA PHE A 128 -11.29 -8.10 15.15
C PHE A 128 -12.77 -8.48 15.16
N VAL A 129 -13.62 -7.58 14.68
CA VAL A 129 -15.04 -7.86 14.46
C VAL A 129 -15.40 -7.48 13.04
N TYR A 130 -16.00 -8.42 12.31
CA TYR A 130 -16.42 -8.21 10.93
C TYR A 130 -17.93 -8.30 10.80
N LYS A 131 -18.51 -7.40 10.00
CA LYS A 131 -19.92 -7.49 9.60
C LYS A 131 -20.03 -8.29 8.31
N LEU A 132 -20.80 -9.37 8.36
CA LEU A 132 -21.06 -10.26 7.23
C LEU A 132 -22.44 -9.99 6.61
N PRO A 133 -22.66 -10.39 5.35
CA PRO A 133 -23.98 -10.33 4.74
C PRO A 133 -24.94 -11.32 5.42
N GLN A 134 -26.23 -11.00 5.40
CA GLN A 134 -27.25 -11.83 6.05
C GLN A 134 -27.39 -13.19 5.36
N GLY A 135 -27.39 -14.26 6.17
CA GLY A 135 -27.43 -15.63 5.66
C GLY A 135 -26.07 -16.19 5.25
N ALA A 136 -24.98 -15.52 5.66
CA ALA A 136 -23.64 -16.06 5.54
C ALA A 136 -23.51 -17.40 6.29
N ASP A 137 -22.81 -18.32 5.64
CA ASP A 137 -22.45 -19.64 6.13
C ASP A 137 -21.08 -20.02 5.57
N ASN A 138 -20.44 -21.05 6.14
CA ASN A 138 -19.12 -21.53 5.70
C ASN A 138 -18.10 -20.39 5.53
N VAL A 139 -17.78 -19.74 6.65
CA VAL A 139 -16.91 -18.57 6.67
C VAL A 139 -15.46 -19.02 6.69
N ILE A 140 -14.66 -18.52 5.73
CA ILE A 140 -13.22 -18.74 5.68
C ILE A 140 -12.52 -17.40 5.83
N LEU A 141 -11.78 -17.26 6.92
CA LEU A 141 -10.95 -16.08 7.16
C LEU A 141 -9.56 -16.29 6.54
N THR A 142 -9.12 -15.31 5.75
CA THR A 142 -7.76 -15.25 5.22
C THR A 142 -7.11 -13.93 5.64
N ASP A 143 -5.86 -13.73 5.25
CA ASP A 143 -5.07 -12.57 5.67
C ASP A 143 -5.70 -11.25 5.15
N LYS A 144 -6.27 -11.28 3.94
CA LYS A 144 -6.80 -10.11 3.23
C LYS A 144 -8.29 -10.18 2.91
N LEU A 145 -8.83 -11.38 2.72
CA LEU A 145 -10.22 -11.62 2.30
C LEU A 145 -10.98 -12.53 3.26
N ILE A 146 -12.31 -12.41 3.27
CA ILE A 146 -13.23 -13.38 3.89
C ILE A 146 -14.02 -14.03 2.77
N PHE A 147 -14.03 -15.36 2.70
CA PHE A 147 -14.95 -16.08 1.83
C PHE A 147 -16.17 -16.52 2.62
N VAL A 148 -17.36 -16.27 2.09
CA VAL A 148 -18.62 -16.69 2.70
C VAL A 148 -19.54 -17.28 1.65
N VAL A 149 -20.32 -18.29 2.02
CA VAL A 149 -21.42 -18.78 1.19
C VAL A 149 -22.73 -18.23 1.72
N LEU A 150 -23.50 -17.57 0.86
CA LEU A 150 -24.87 -17.22 1.13
C LEU A 150 -25.79 -18.39 0.80
N ASN A 151 -26.53 -18.88 1.79
CA ASN A 151 -27.51 -19.93 1.62
C ASN A 151 -28.93 -19.34 1.72
N GLN A 152 -29.32 -18.57 0.70
CA GLN A 152 -30.70 -18.10 0.53
C GLN A 152 -31.45 -19.08 -0.40
N SER A 153 -32.75 -19.29 -0.14
CA SER A 153 -33.56 -20.42 -0.62
C SER A 153 -33.62 -20.62 -2.15
N SER A 154 -33.23 -19.64 -2.96
CA SER A 154 -33.21 -19.74 -4.42
C SER A 154 -31.90 -19.31 -5.08
N ASP A 155 -30.96 -18.71 -4.36
CA ASP A 155 -29.78 -18.08 -4.96
C ASP A 155 -28.56 -18.30 -4.05
N ARG A 156 -27.80 -19.36 -4.35
CA ARG A 156 -26.59 -19.73 -3.60
C ARG A 156 -25.39 -19.06 -4.24
N LYS A 157 -24.69 -18.24 -3.45
CA LYS A 157 -23.52 -17.51 -3.91
C LYS A 157 -22.36 -17.69 -2.97
N LEU A 158 -21.17 -17.83 -3.55
CA LEU A 158 -19.93 -17.60 -2.84
C LEU A 158 -19.56 -16.12 -3.02
N MET A 159 -19.26 -15.44 -1.92
CA MET A 159 -18.78 -14.07 -1.93
C MET A 159 -17.37 -14.01 -1.37
N ALA A 160 -16.51 -13.24 -2.02
CA ALA A 160 -15.23 -12.80 -1.51
C ALA A 160 -15.38 -11.38 -0.97
N LEU A 161 -15.10 -11.17 0.31
CA LEU A 161 -15.23 -9.91 1.01
C LEU A 161 -13.85 -9.37 1.39
N SER A 162 -13.70 -8.05 1.42
CA SER A 162 -12.52 -7.35 1.92
C SER A 162 -12.52 -7.35 3.44
N ASN A 163 -11.43 -7.82 4.07
CA ASN A 163 -11.28 -7.72 5.52
C ASN A 163 -11.38 -6.25 5.97
N GLN A 164 -10.69 -5.34 5.29
CA GLN A 164 -10.61 -3.93 5.69
C GLN A 164 -11.96 -3.21 5.62
N LYS A 165 -12.78 -3.54 4.62
CA LYS A 165 -14.09 -2.91 4.42
C LYS A 165 -15.23 -3.60 5.16
N SER A 166 -15.03 -4.85 5.59
CA SER A 166 -15.96 -5.57 6.45
C SER A 166 -15.73 -5.32 7.93
N GLU A 167 -14.59 -4.73 8.31
CA GLU A 167 -14.25 -4.48 9.72
C GLU A 167 -15.22 -3.49 10.35
N ASN A 168 -15.69 -3.84 11.55
CA ASN A 168 -16.66 -3.08 12.30
C ASN A 168 -16.16 -2.88 13.74
N SER A 169 -16.57 -1.80 14.38
CA SER A 169 -16.29 -1.61 15.80
C SER A 169 -17.18 -2.54 16.64
N VAL A 170 -16.64 -3.00 17.77
CA VAL A 170 -17.34 -3.95 18.68
C VAL A 170 -18.67 -3.38 19.20
N TYR A 171 -18.80 -2.05 19.24
CA TYR A 171 -19.92 -1.35 19.88
C TYR A 171 -20.95 -0.79 18.90
N GLU A 172 -20.66 -0.78 17.60
CA GLU A 172 -21.58 -0.23 16.61
C GLU A 172 -22.36 -1.34 15.91
N ASN A 173 -23.69 -1.26 15.99
CA ASN A 173 -24.60 -2.06 15.17
C ASN A 173 -24.63 -1.53 13.73
N GLN A 174 -23.47 -1.46 13.08
CA GLN A 174 -23.40 -1.09 11.66
C GLN A 174 -24.05 -2.16 10.79
N VAL A 175 -24.67 -1.68 9.71
CA VAL A 175 -25.21 -2.53 8.64
C VAL A 175 -24.05 -3.00 7.75
N PHE A 176 -24.20 -4.17 7.15
CA PHE A 176 -23.22 -4.70 6.20
C PHE A 176 -22.98 -3.69 5.05
N SER A 177 -21.71 -3.42 4.76
CA SER A 177 -21.31 -2.55 3.65
C SER A 177 -21.21 -3.34 2.35
N ALA A 178 -22.00 -2.97 1.34
CA ALA A 178 -21.92 -3.56 0.01
C ALA A 178 -20.55 -3.31 -0.66
N GLU A 179 -19.83 -2.26 -0.26
CA GLU A 179 -18.47 -2.00 -0.76
C GLU A 179 -17.44 -3.01 -0.29
N ALA A 180 -17.76 -3.80 0.73
CA ALA A 180 -16.88 -4.87 1.18
C ALA A 180 -16.85 -6.04 0.19
N VAL A 181 -17.83 -6.16 -0.71
CA VAL A 181 -17.88 -7.24 -1.70
C VAL A 181 -16.83 -6.99 -2.78
N VAL A 182 -15.85 -7.89 -2.86
CA VAL A 182 -14.80 -7.87 -3.89
C VAL A 182 -15.27 -8.64 -5.12
N GLN A 183 -15.89 -9.81 -4.93
CA GLN A 183 -16.39 -10.62 -6.03
C GLN A 183 -17.50 -11.57 -5.57
N GLU A 184 -18.47 -11.82 -6.46
CA GLU A 184 -19.53 -12.81 -6.27
C GLU A 184 -19.42 -13.91 -7.32
N PHE A 185 -19.71 -15.14 -6.90
CA PHE A 185 -19.77 -16.31 -7.75
C PHE A 185 -21.10 -17.03 -7.51
N ASN A 186 -21.90 -17.13 -8.55
CA ASN A 186 -23.16 -17.89 -8.50
C ASN A 186 -22.84 -19.38 -8.59
N LEU A 187 -23.36 -20.16 -7.64
CA LEU A 187 -23.29 -21.61 -7.71
C LEU A 187 -24.35 -22.13 -8.70
N PRO A 188 -24.08 -23.21 -9.45
CA PRO A 188 -25.05 -23.75 -10.40
C PRO A 188 -26.35 -24.17 -9.71
N GLU A 189 -27.47 -23.95 -10.41
CA GLU A 189 -28.79 -24.34 -9.92
C GLU A 189 -28.87 -25.85 -9.67
N GLY A 190 -29.50 -26.24 -8.56
CA GLY A 190 -29.70 -27.65 -8.19
C GLY A 190 -28.52 -28.32 -7.50
N GLU A 191 -27.34 -27.68 -7.43
CA GLU A 191 -26.19 -28.22 -6.70
C GLU A 191 -26.31 -27.98 -5.19
N GLN A 192 -25.99 -29.01 -4.40
CA GLN A 192 -25.94 -28.98 -2.95
C GLN A 192 -24.50 -28.81 -2.46
N LEU A 193 -24.27 -27.76 -1.67
CA LEU A 193 -22.98 -27.52 -1.05
C LEU A 193 -22.69 -28.61 -0.01
N ILE A 194 -21.54 -29.27 -0.16
CA ILE A 194 -21.02 -30.22 0.82
C ILE A 194 -20.05 -29.53 1.76
N GLY A 195 -19.16 -28.68 1.23
CA GLY A 195 -18.18 -27.98 2.03
C GLY A 195 -17.39 -26.93 1.25
N VAL A 196 -16.71 -26.06 1.98
CA VAL A 196 -15.79 -25.08 1.42
C VAL A 196 -14.50 -25.13 2.22
N GLU A 197 -13.39 -25.29 1.51
CA GLU A 197 -12.07 -25.41 2.12
C GLU A 197 -11.12 -24.33 1.60
N ARG A 198 -10.26 -23.81 2.47
CA ARG A 198 -9.27 -22.81 2.09
C ARG A 198 -8.20 -23.42 1.19
N LYS A 199 -7.82 -22.71 0.15
CA LYS A 199 -6.68 -23.07 -0.71
C LYS A 199 -5.62 -21.97 -0.66
N ARG A 200 -4.42 -22.35 -0.21
CA ARG A 200 -3.24 -21.47 -0.23
C ARG A 200 -2.44 -21.64 -1.51
N TYR A 201 -1.74 -20.58 -1.88
CA TYR A 201 -0.80 -20.58 -3.01
C TYR A 201 0.60 -20.23 -2.51
N PRO A 202 1.66 -20.77 -3.14
CA PRO A 202 3.03 -20.42 -2.78
C PRO A 202 3.33 -18.95 -3.07
N PHE A 203 4.29 -18.36 -2.35
CA PHE A 203 4.66 -16.94 -2.47
C PHE A 203 5.06 -16.52 -3.89
N TYR A 204 5.58 -17.45 -4.71
CA TYR A 204 5.99 -17.23 -6.10
C TYR A 204 4.88 -17.50 -7.13
N TYR A 205 3.63 -17.75 -6.70
CA TYR A 205 2.52 -18.15 -7.59
C TYR A 205 2.32 -17.18 -8.76
N HIS A 206 2.28 -15.87 -8.48
CA HIS A 206 2.07 -14.85 -9.52
C HIS A 206 3.28 -14.70 -10.43
N GLU A 207 4.49 -14.65 -9.88
CA GLU A 207 5.73 -14.56 -10.67
C GLU A 207 5.86 -15.73 -11.65
N HIS A 208 5.57 -16.96 -11.20
CA HIS A 208 5.58 -18.14 -12.05
C HIS A 208 4.55 -18.03 -13.17
N HIS A 209 3.31 -17.63 -12.85
CA HIS A 209 2.23 -17.52 -13.84
C HIS A 209 2.50 -16.42 -14.89
N GLU A 210 3.09 -15.29 -14.48
CA GLU A 210 3.50 -14.22 -15.40
C GLU A 210 4.62 -14.67 -16.34
N ASN A 211 5.60 -15.42 -15.81
CA ASN A 211 6.69 -15.98 -16.61
C ASN A 211 6.18 -16.99 -17.63
N GLU A 212 5.25 -17.87 -17.25
CA GLU A 212 4.61 -18.81 -18.17
C GLU A 212 3.82 -18.09 -19.27
N GLN A 213 3.04 -17.08 -18.91
CA GLN A 213 2.26 -16.31 -19.87
C GLN A 213 3.18 -15.58 -20.86
N SER A 214 4.26 -14.98 -20.38
CA SER A 214 5.27 -14.33 -21.21
C SER A 214 5.95 -15.30 -22.19
N ARG A 215 6.24 -16.54 -21.74
CA ARG A 215 6.79 -17.60 -22.60
C ARG A 215 5.81 -18.02 -23.69
N ARG A 216 4.52 -18.16 -23.38
CA ARG A 216 3.48 -18.53 -24.36
C ARG A 216 3.30 -17.46 -25.44
N VAL A 217 3.36 -16.18 -25.08
CA VAL A 217 3.28 -15.05 -26.01
C VAL A 217 4.50 -15.03 -26.95
N ARG A 218 5.72 -15.21 -26.42
CA ARG A 218 6.95 -15.28 -27.25
C ARG A 218 6.99 -16.53 -28.14
N GLY A 219 6.37 -17.63 -27.71
CA GLY A 219 6.28 -18.88 -28.44
C GLY A 219 5.25 -18.91 -29.59
N GLY A 220 4.63 -17.77 -29.95
CA GLY A 220 3.72 -17.70 -31.10
C GLY A 220 2.35 -18.36 -30.91
N SER A 221 1.97 -18.72 -29.68
CA SER A 221 0.65 -19.30 -29.39
C SER A 221 -0.41 -18.21 -29.31
N ILE A 222 -0.99 -17.84 -30.45
CA ILE A 222 -2.04 -16.79 -30.61
C ILE A 222 -3.40 -17.20 -29.99
N LEU A 223 -3.54 -18.40 -29.43
CA LEU A 223 -4.79 -18.87 -28.81
C LEU A 223 -4.72 -18.84 -27.28
N ALA A 224 -4.84 -17.64 -26.71
CA ALA A 224 -5.32 -17.48 -25.35
C ALA A 224 -6.37 -16.36 -25.31
N LYS A 225 -7.46 -16.53 -26.08
CA LYS A 225 -8.73 -15.86 -25.81
C LYS A 225 -9.34 -16.45 -24.52
N ASN A 226 -8.69 -16.22 -23.38
CA ASN A 226 -9.34 -16.39 -22.09
C ASN A 226 -10.04 -15.07 -21.76
N VAL A 227 -11.37 -15.09 -21.84
CA VAL A 227 -12.33 -13.97 -21.77
C VAL A 227 -12.36 -13.24 -20.41
N GLY A 228 -11.33 -13.38 -19.56
CA GLY A 228 -11.40 -12.95 -18.16
C GLY A 228 -10.98 -11.52 -17.86
N LEU A 229 -9.84 -11.08 -18.40
CA LEU A 229 -9.25 -9.75 -18.23
C LEU A 229 -8.00 -9.74 -19.12
N GLN A 230 -8.07 -9.12 -20.30
CA GLN A 230 -6.85 -8.80 -21.04
C GLN A 230 -6.23 -7.59 -20.35
N LEU A 231 -5.23 -7.85 -19.50
CA LEU A 231 -4.32 -6.79 -19.07
C LEU A 231 -3.81 -6.09 -20.33
N ASP A 232 -3.83 -4.76 -20.31
CA ASP A 232 -3.16 -3.98 -21.34
C ASP A 232 -1.71 -4.48 -21.46
N THR A 233 -1.30 -4.76 -22.70
CA THR A 233 0.03 -5.26 -23.09
C THR A 233 1.18 -4.46 -22.49
N SER A 234 0.90 -3.22 -22.09
CA SER A 234 1.83 -2.28 -21.51
C SER A 234 2.12 -2.53 -20.02
N VAL A 235 1.18 -3.13 -19.28
CA VAL A 235 1.26 -3.36 -17.82
C VAL A 235 2.28 -4.43 -17.40
N PRO A 236 2.43 -5.57 -18.11
CA PRO A 236 3.44 -6.58 -17.78
C PRO A 236 4.88 -6.07 -17.82
N ASN A 237 5.16 -5.02 -18.61
CA ASN A 237 6.50 -4.45 -18.76
C ASN A 237 6.91 -3.57 -17.58
N ILE A 238 6.00 -3.28 -16.65
CA ILE A 238 6.30 -2.47 -15.48
C ILE A 238 6.91 -3.40 -14.41
N PRO A 239 8.09 -3.08 -13.87
CA PRO A 239 8.77 -3.96 -12.93
C PRO A 239 8.10 -3.88 -11.54
N VAL A 240 7.34 -4.91 -11.18
CA VAL A 240 6.77 -5.08 -9.83
C VAL A 240 7.76 -5.88 -8.99
N THR A 241 8.13 -5.37 -7.82
CA THR A 241 9.14 -5.99 -6.95
C THR A 241 8.58 -7.11 -6.07
N THR A 242 7.31 -7.02 -5.69
CA THR A 242 6.63 -7.97 -4.80
C THR A 242 5.19 -8.18 -5.22
N HIS A 243 4.73 -9.42 -5.18
CA HIS A 243 3.34 -9.77 -5.45
C HIS A 243 2.63 -10.21 -4.18
N THR A 244 1.48 -9.63 -3.91
CA THR A 244 0.55 -10.12 -2.89
C THR A 244 -0.10 -11.39 -3.41
N VAL A 245 0.13 -12.50 -2.69
CA VAL A 245 -0.52 -13.78 -3.01
C VAL A 245 -1.80 -13.89 -2.19
N LEU A 246 -2.93 -13.85 -2.89
CA LEU A 246 -4.23 -14.06 -2.27
C LEU A 246 -4.54 -15.55 -2.17
N ASP A 247 -5.16 -15.93 -1.07
CA ASP A 247 -5.75 -17.25 -0.95
C ASP A 247 -7.01 -17.38 -1.81
N GLY A 248 -7.37 -18.62 -2.06
CA GLY A 248 -8.63 -18.99 -2.69
C GLY A 248 -9.37 -20.00 -1.84
N CYS A 249 -10.36 -20.65 -2.44
CA CYS A 249 -11.08 -21.73 -1.82
C CYS A 249 -11.48 -22.80 -2.83
N ILE A 250 -11.67 -24.01 -2.32
CA ILE A 250 -12.29 -25.12 -3.03
C ILE A 250 -13.72 -25.23 -2.53
N VAL A 251 -14.67 -25.18 -3.45
CA VAL A 251 -16.09 -25.39 -3.17
C VAL A 251 -16.45 -26.78 -3.65
N VAL A 252 -16.90 -27.63 -2.73
CA VAL A 252 -17.31 -29.00 -3.03
C VAL A 252 -18.82 -29.07 -2.99
N THR A 253 -19.43 -29.52 -4.09
CA THR A 253 -20.86 -29.80 -4.17
C THR A 253 -21.08 -31.30 -4.37
N ASN A 254 -22.35 -31.72 -4.34
CA ASN A 254 -22.75 -33.09 -4.66
C ASN A 254 -22.47 -33.50 -6.12
N CYS A 255 -22.25 -32.55 -7.02
CA CYS A 255 -22.04 -32.81 -8.45
C CYS A 255 -20.61 -32.48 -8.91
N SER A 256 -19.98 -31.47 -8.30
CA SER A 256 -18.81 -30.79 -8.87
C SER A 256 -17.85 -30.30 -7.78
N VAL A 257 -16.59 -30.07 -8.17
CA VAL A 257 -15.60 -29.38 -7.34
C VAL A 257 -15.14 -28.14 -8.09
N PHE A 258 -15.34 -26.97 -7.48
CA PHE A 258 -14.94 -25.68 -8.05
C PHE A 258 -13.72 -25.13 -7.32
N GLU A 259 -12.84 -24.50 -8.08
CA GLU A 259 -11.68 -23.79 -7.55
C GLU A 259 -11.85 -22.29 -7.78
N VAL A 260 -11.81 -21.53 -6.69
CA VAL A 260 -11.66 -20.08 -6.73
C VAL A 260 -10.18 -19.77 -6.52
N ARG A 261 -9.59 -19.07 -7.49
CA ARG A 261 -8.17 -18.74 -7.49
C ARG A 261 -7.91 -17.34 -8.03
N PRO A 262 -6.89 -16.63 -7.53
CA PRO A 262 -6.46 -15.39 -8.14
C PRO A 262 -5.85 -15.69 -9.51
N ARG A 263 -6.28 -14.93 -10.52
CA ARG A 263 -5.81 -15.06 -11.91
C ARG A 263 -4.61 -14.17 -12.22
N VAL A 264 -4.55 -13.02 -11.58
CA VAL A 264 -3.54 -11.97 -11.74
C VAL A 264 -3.17 -11.46 -10.36
N SER A 265 -1.96 -10.91 -10.19
CA SER A 265 -1.62 -10.31 -8.91
C SER A 265 -2.44 -9.03 -8.69
N PRO A 266 -2.82 -8.71 -7.44
CA PRO A 266 -3.53 -7.47 -7.12
C PRO A 266 -2.77 -6.22 -7.58
N GLU A 267 -1.44 -6.21 -7.53
CA GLU A 267 -0.59 -5.11 -8.01
C GLU A 267 -0.74 -4.92 -9.52
N ARG A 268 -0.72 -6.01 -10.30
CA ARG A 268 -0.94 -5.92 -11.75
C ARG A 268 -2.33 -5.42 -12.08
N LEU A 269 -3.34 -5.87 -11.35
CA LEU A 269 -4.71 -5.38 -11.53
C LEU A 269 -4.82 -3.90 -11.16
N PHE A 270 -4.19 -3.47 -10.06
CA PHE A 270 -4.10 -2.07 -9.67
C PHE A 270 -3.47 -1.23 -10.78
N LEU A 271 -2.30 -1.64 -11.29
CA LEU A 271 -1.62 -0.93 -12.37
C LEU A 271 -2.47 -0.90 -13.63
N HIS A 272 -3.13 -2.00 -13.98
CA HIS A 272 -4.04 -2.01 -15.11
C HIS A 272 -5.15 -0.96 -14.94
N LEU A 273 -5.89 -0.99 -13.83
CA LEU A 273 -6.97 -0.05 -13.58
C LEU A 273 -6.47 1.40 -13.53
N ALA A 274 -5.36 1.65 -12.82
CA ALA A 274 -4.75 2.96 -12.71
C ALA A 274 -4.31 3.52 -14.06
N LEU A 275 -3.86 2.67 -14.99
CA LEU A 275 -3.33 3.09 -16.28
C LEU A 275 -4.37 3.13 -17.40
N THR A 276 -5.40 2.27 -17.37
CA THR A 276 -6.43 2.22 -18.42
C THR A 276 -7.64 3.10 -18.13
N LEU A 277 -8.07 3.21 -16.87
CA LEU A 277 -9.27 3.97 -16.54
C LEU A 277 -8.98 5.49 -16.42
N PRO A 278 -9.94 6.36 -16.76
CA PRO A 278 -9.75 7.80 -16.64
C PRO A 278 -9.69 8.27 -15.18
N GLU A 279 -10.40 7.56 -14.29
CA GLU A 279 -10.50 7.85 -12.86
C GLU A 279 -9.67 6.85 -12.05
N THR A 280 -9.05 7.34 -10.97
CA THR A 280 -8.19 6.53 -10.09
C THR A 280 -8.95 5.87 -8.94
N VAL A 281 -10.23 6.23 -8.75
CA VAL A 281 -11.04 5.80 -7.60
C VAL A 281 -11.21 4.28 -7.54
N THR A 282 -11.36 3.61 -8.68
CA THR A 282 -11.48 2.15 -8.75
C THR A 282 -10.18 1.43 -8.37
N ALA A 283 -9.03 1.96 -8.80
CA ALA A 283 -7.73 1.45 -8.43
C ALA A 283 -7.44 1.67 -6.94
N GLU A 284 -7.76 2.85 -6.42
CA GLU A 284 -7.66 3.16 -4.99
C GLU A 284 -8.56 2.24 -4.14
N ASN A 285 -9.81 2.04 -4.56
CA ASN A 285 -10.73 1.12 -3.91
C ASN A 285 -10.20 -0.31 -3.87
N LEU A 286 -9.59 -0.80 -4.95
CA LEU A 286 -8.95 -2.12 -4.97
C LEU A 286 -7.78 -2.19 -3.98
N ALA A 287 -6.92 -1.17 -3.99
CA ALA A 287 -5.76 -1.10 -3.10
C ALA A 287 -6.18 -1.13 -1.64
N ILE A 288 -7.22 -0.37 -1.27
CA ILE A 288 -7.80 -0.40 0.09
C ILE A 288 -8.42 -1.77 0.37
N SER A 289 -9.26 -2.29 -0.52
CA SER A 289 -9.95 -3.56 -0.30
C SER A 289 -9.01 -4.74 -0.04
N VAL A 290 -7.83 -4.76 -0.65
CA VAL A 290 -6.84 -5.84 -0.50
C VAL A 290 -5.69 -5.44 0.43
N GLY A 291 -5.63 -4.18 0.87
CA GLY A 291 -4.54 -3.63 1.67
C GLY A 291 -3.19 -3.68 0.96
N LEU A 292 -3.14 -3.13 -0.26
CA LEU A 292 -1.93 -2.94 -1.06
C LEU A 292 -1.20 -1.66 -0.66
N ASP A 293 0.08 -1.57 -0.99
CA ASP A 293 0.85 -0.33 -0.85
C ASP A 293 0.47 0.66 -1.96
N LEU A 294 -0.56 1.46 -1.68
CA LEU A 294 -1.07 2.48 -2.58
C LEU A 294 0.01 3.51 -2.94
N THR A 295 0.92 3.83 -2.02
CA THR A 295 1.95 4.85 -2.23
C THR A 295 2.94 4.41 -3.29
N THR A 296 3.59 3.26 -3.10
CA THR A 296 4.62 2.82 -4.04
C THR A 296 4.05 2.42 -5.40
N LEU A 297 2.88 1.76 -5.43
CA LEU A 297 2.22 1.39 -6.68
C LEU A 297 1.76 2.61 -7.48
N SER A 298 1.26 3.66 -6.82
CA SER A 298 0.85 4.89 -7.51
C SER A 298 2.05 5.69 -8.02
N GLU A 299 3.18 5.73 -7.28
CA GLU A 299 4.43 6.34 -7.78
C GLU A 299 4.91 5.64 -9.05
N LEU A 300 4.93 4.30 -9.04
CA LEU A 300 5.37 3.48 -10.17
C LEU A 300 4.43 3.62 -11.39
N ALA A 301 3.12 3.70 -11.16
CA ALA A 301 2.16 4.03 -12.22
C ALA A 301 2.37 5.45 -12.78
N ALA A 302 2.67 6.43 -11.92
CA ALA A 302 2.93 7.80 -12.32
C ALA A 302 4.20 7.92 -13.18
N GLU A 303 5.31 7.29 -12.77
CA GLU A 303 6.56 7.24 -13.53
C GLU A 303 6.35 6.60 -14.91
N TYR A 304 5.54 5.54 -14.98
CA TYR A 304 5.20 4.92 -16.25
C TYR A 304 4.42 5.88 -17.16
N MET A 305 3.45 6.64 -16.62
CA MET A 305 2.71 7.65 -17.37
C MET A 305 3.56 8.84 -17.82
N LEU A 306 4.57 9.23 -17.04
CA LEU A 306 5.54 10.23 -17.46
C LEU A 306 6.36 9.77 -18.68
N LYS A 307 6.77 8.49 -18.72
CA LYS A 307 7.44 7.91 -19.89
C LYS A 307 6.56 7.91 -21.15
N GLN A 308 5.24 7.83 -20.98
CA GLN A 308 4.25 7.90 -22.06
C GLN A 308 3.78 9.33 -22.36
N SER A 309 4.41 10.35 -21.78
CA SER A 309 4.05 11.76 -21.93
C SER A 309 2.62 12.12 -21.50
N CYS A 310 2.00 11.32 -20.62
CA CYS A 310 0.65 11.56 -20.10
C CYS A 310 0.68 12.27 -18.74
N PHE A 311 0.98 13.58 -18.76
CA PHE A 311 1.33 14.34 -17.56
C PHE A 311 0.17 14.57 -16.60
N SER A 312 -1.02 14.88 -17.12
CA SER A 312 -2.21 15.15 -16.29
C SER A 312 -2.57 13.94 -15.43
N LYS A 313 -2.42 12.73 -15.99
CA LYS A 313 -2.69 11.48 -15.29
C LYS A 313 -1.57 11.11 -14.32
N ALA A 314 -0.31 11.31 -14.72
CA ALA A 314 0.84 11.14 -13.82
C ALA A 314 0.72 12.03 -12.56
N LEU A 315 0.29 13.28 -12.70
CA LEU A 315 0.12 14.19 -11.56
C LEU A 315 -0.99 13.74 -10.59
N LYS A 316 -2.09 13.19 -11.12
CA LYS A 316 -3.15 12.58 -10.29
C LYS A 316 -2.61 11.39 -9.50
N LEU A 317 -1.87 10.49 -10.15
CA LEU A 317 -1.28 9.31 -9.51
C LEU A 317 -0.22 9.68 -8.47
N TYR A 318 0.61 10.69 -8.73
CA TYR A 318 1.54 11.22 -7.74
C TYR A 318 0.87 11.89 -6.54
N THR A 319 -0.30 12.48 -6.75
CA THR A 319 -1.09 13.03 -5.64
C THR A 319 -1.65 11.90 -4.79
N LEU A 320 -2.15 10.84 -5.44
CA LEU A 320 -2.63 9.63 -4.78
C LEU A 320 -1.54 8.92 -3.97
N SER A 321 -0.29 8.93 -4.45
CA SER A 321 0.82 8.32 -3.71
C SER A 321 1.21 9.05 -2.42
N LYS A 322 0.71 10.27 -2.20
CA LYS A 322 1.09 11.16 -1.09
C LYS A 322 2.60 11.48 -1.05
N CYS A 323 3.28 11.39 -2.18
CA CYS A 323 4.71 11.68 -2.26
C CYS A 323 5.01 13.18 -2.09
N SER A 324 6.22 13.48 -1.59
CA SER A 324 6.66 14.85 -1.35
C SER A 324 6.63 15.68 -2.64
N ALA A 325 6.39 16.98 -2.51
CA ALA A 325 6.39 17.88 -3.67
C ALA A 325 7.76 17.90 -4.39
N THR A 326 8.84 17.67 -3.65
CA THR A 326 10.20 17.52 -4.18
C THR A 326 10.33 16.31 -5.11
N ARG A 327 9.82 15.14 -4.72
CA ARG A 327 9.82 13.96 -5.59
C ARG A 327 8.95 14.15 -6.83
N ARG A 328 7.74 14.69 -6.68
CA ARG A 328 6.84 14.97 -7.82
C ARG A 328 7.48 15.87 -8.85
N THR A 329 8.05 16.98 -8.39
CA THR A 329 8.72 17.95 -9.24
C THR A 329 9.95 17.34 -9.90
N GLY A 330 10.77 16.59 -9.15
CA GLY A 330 11.94 15.90 -9.68
C GLY A 330 11.58 14.89 -10.77
N GLY A 331 10.48 14.15 -10.60
CA GLY A 331 9.95 13.23 -11.60
C GLY A 331 9.57 13.94 -12.90
N LEU A 332 8.79 15.02 -12.81
CA LEU A 332 8.40 15.82 -13.98
C LEU A 332 9.62 16.42 -14.71
N ALA A 333 10.56 17.00 -13.96
CA ALA A 333 11.77 17.60 -14.51
C ALA A 333 12.64 16.56 -15.23
N ARG A 334 12.81 15.36 -14.65
CA ARG A 334 13.62 14.27 -15.22
C ARG A 334 13.08 13.78 -16.57
N HIS A 335 11.77 13.86 -16.78
CA HIS A 335 11.13 13.45 -18.02
C HIS A 335 10.98 14.59 -19.04
N GLY A 336 11.59 15.76 -18.80
CA GLY A 336 11.66 16.88 -19.74
C GLY A 336 10.40 17.75 -19.80
N CYS A 337 9.49 17.63 -18.82
CA CYS A 337 8.19 18.30 -18.80
C CYS A 337 8.29 19.69 -18.17
N ILE A 338 9.13 20.56 -18.73
CA ILE A 338 9.52 21.80 -18.05
C ILE A 338 8.33 22.75 -17.83
N SER A 339 7.42 22.85 -18.79
CA SER A 339 6.23 23.72 -18.67
C SER A 339 5.28 23.28 -17.56
N GLU A 340 4.97 21.98 -17.49
CA GLU A 340 4.15 21.39 -16.43
C GLU A 340 4.86 21.45 -15.07
N THR A 341 6.19 21.25 -15.05
CA THR A 341 7.03 21.39 -13.85
C THR A 341 6.92 22.81 -13.29
N MET A 342 6.99 23.83 -14.14
CA MET A 342 6.86 25.23 -13.71
C MET A 342 5.49 25.56 -13.16
N ILE A 343 4.42 25.06 -13.80
CA ILE A 343 3.05 25.24 -13.29
C ILE A 343 2.93 24.61 -11.90
N HIS A 344 3.39 23.37 -11.75
CA HIS A 344 3.36 22.66 -10.47
C HIS A 344 4.18 23.38 -9.39
N LEU A 345 5.40 23.80 -9.72
CA LEU A 345 6.29 24.55 -8.81
C LEU A 345 5.66 25.85 -8.32
N ARG A 346 5.05 26.63 -9.22
CA ARG A 346 4.34 27.85 -8.84
C ARG A 346 3.18 27.55 -7.89
N GLN A 347 2.38 26.53 -8.19
CA GLN A 347 1.28 26.10 -7.33
C GLN A 347 1.77 25.67 -5.94
N VAL A 348 2.84 24.87 -5.88
CA VAL A 348 3.42 24.36 -4.63
C VAL A 348 4.02 25.48 -3.79
N LEU A 349 4.73 26.42 -4.40
CA LEU A 349 5.37 27.53 -3.68
C LEU A 349 4.36 28.58 -3.19
N SER A 350 3.27 28.80 -3.93
CA SER A 350 2.24 29.79 -3.61
C SER A 350 1.12 29.27 -2.72
N SER A 351 0.85 27.96 -2.71
CA SER A 351 -0.26 27.39 -1.94
C SER A 351 0.15 27.10 -0.50
N SER A 352 -0.71 27.50 0.45
CA SER A 352 -0.58 27.16 1.87
C SER A 352 -0.84 25.67 2.17
N ASN A 353 -1.35 24.91 1.21
CA ASN A 353 -1.68 23.49 1.38
C ASN A 353 -0.44 22.60 1.39
N PHE A 354 0.73 23.13 1.00
CA PHE A 354 2.00 22.41 1.04
C PHE A 354 2.82 22.91 2.23
N GLU A 355 2.92 22.09 3.26
CA GLU A 355 3.84 22.32 4.37
C GLU A 355 5.27 22.02 3.90
N LEU A 356 5.98 23.06 3.47
CA LEU A 356 7.37 22.98 3.03
C LEU A 356 8.28 23.52 4.11
N ASN A 357 9.30 22.75 4.48
CA ASN A 357 10.37 23.28 5.32
C ASN A 357 11.26 24.26 4.54
N THR A 358 12.15 24.98 5.24
CA THR A 358 13.00 26.01 4.61
C THR A 358 13.91 25.44 3.52
N SER A 359 14.46 24.23 3.71
CA SER A 359 15.38 23.63 2.74
C SER A 359 14.66 23.12 1.49
N GLU A 360 13.48 22.53 1.64
CA GLU A 360 12.60 22.09 0.55
C GLU A 360 12.11 23.27 -0.27
N ARG A 361 11.68 24.35 0.40
CA ARG A 361 11.27 25.58 -0.27
C ARG A 361 12.43 26.16 -1.08
N LYS A 362 13.64 26.19 -0.51
CA LYS A 362 14.84 26.64 -1.22
C LYS A 362 15.20 25.77 -2.42
N PHE A 363 15.16 24.46 -2.26
CA PHE A 363 15.40 23.52 -3.35
C PHE A 363 14.38 23.70 -4.50
N LEU A 364 13.09 23.78 -4.19
CA LEU A 364 12.03 23.95 -5.18
C LEU A 364 12.10 25.32 -5.87
N SER A 365 12.41 26.39 -5.13
CA SER A 365 12.61 27.72 -5.70
C SER A 365 13.84 27.77 -6.64
N ASN A 366 14.94 27.10 -6.28
CA ASN A 366 16.09 26.94 -7.17
C ASN A 366 15.75 26.14 -8.43
N MET A 367 14.96 25.07 -8.29
CA MET A 367 14.48 24.28 -9.43
C MET A 367 13.62 25.13 -10.39
N LEU A 368 12.74 25.97 -9.83
CA LEU A 368 11.90 26.87 -10.62
C LEU A 368 12.74 27.88 -11.41
N LEU A 369 13.78 28.42 -10.79
CA LEU A 369 14.74 29.32 -11.43
C LEU A 369 15.44 28.64 -12.62
N HIS A 370 15.92 27.41 -12.46
CA HIS A 370 16.47 26.63 -13.58
C HIS A 370 15.45 26.41 -14.70
N CYS A 371 14.18 26.15 -14.37
CA CYS A 371 13.14 25.96 -15.37
C CYS A 371 12.85 27.24 -16.17
N PHE A 372 12.81 28.40 -15.51
CA PHE A 372 12.64 29.70 -16.17
C PHE A 372 13.76 29.95 -17.19
N VAL A 373 15.01 29.80 -16.75
CA VAL A 373 16.19 30.03 -17.59
C VAL A 373 16.22 29.03 -18.77
N TYR A 374 15.88 27.77 -18.53
CA TYR A 374 15.79 26.75 -19.59
C TYR A 374 14.72 27.06 -20.64
N GLN A 375 13.55 27.59 -20.23
CA GLN A 375 12.50 27.97 -21.18
C GLN A 375 12.86 29.20 -22.01
N MET A 376 13.55 30.18 -21.42
CA MET A 376 14.01 31.37 -22.15
C MET A 376 14.96 31.02 -23.29
N ASN A 377 15.78 29.98 -23.11
CA ASN A 377 16.74 29.52 -24.12
C ASN A 377 16.15 28.57 -25.18
N ASN A 378 14.88 28.17 -25.07
CA ASN A 378 14.24 27.30 -26.05
C ASN A 378 13.33 28.11 -27.01
N PRO A 379 13.58 28.09 -28.33
CA PRO A 379 12.96 29.00 -29.31
C PRO A 379 11.47 28.69 -29.65
N GLY A 380 10.71 28.07 -28.75
CA GLY A 380 9.38 27.53 -29.02
C GLY A 380 8.19 28.16 -28.30
N GLN A 381 8.39 29.02 -27.29
CA GLN A 381 7.28 29.62 -26.52
C GLN A 381 7.52 31.10 -26.13
N VAL A 382 6.43 31.77 -25.74
CA VAL A 382 6.26 33.21 -25.48
C VAL A 382 7.31 33.77 -24.50
N ALA A 383 8.49 34.11 -25.02
CA ALA A 383 9.65 34.58 -24.23
C ALA A 383 9.31 35.79 -23.35
N ALA A 384 8.45 36.70 -23.81
CA ALA A 384 8.05 37.90 -23.06
C ALA A 384 7.28 37.57 -21.76
N ASN A 385 6.38 36.59 -21.78
CA ASN A 385 5.61 36.19 -20.59
C ASN A 385 6.48 35.47 -19.56
N ILE A 386 7.45 34.70 -20.05
CA ILE A 386 8.40 33.96 -19.21
C ILE A 386 9.36 34.95 -18.54
N HIS A 387 9.87 35.92 -19.29
CA HIS A 387 10.75 36.98 -18.78
C HIS A 387 10.04 37.84 -17.71
N ALA A 388 8.80 38.27 -17.96
CA ALA A 388 8.01 38.99 -16.96
C ALA A 388 7.79 38.16 -15.69
N GLY A 389 7.42 36.87 -15.83
CA GLY A 389 7.23 35.98 -14.69
C GLY A 389 8.52 35.68 -13.91
N LEU A 390 9.67 35.64 -14.58
CA LEU A 390 10.98 35.50 -13.92
C LEU A 390 11.33 36.76 -13.13
N SER A 391 11.11 37.95 -13.71
CA SER A 391 11.31 39.23 -13.04
C SER A 391 10.47 39.33 -11.77
N ASP A 392 9.17 39.03 -11.86
CA ASP A 392 8.27 39.03 -10.70
C ASP A 392 8.72 38.04 -9.62
N PHE A 393 9.19 36.85 -10.03
CA PHE A 393 9.70 35.84 -9.11
C PHE A 393 10.98 36.29 -8.39
N LEU A 394 11.98 36.82 -9.11
CA LEU A 394 13.25 37.28 -8.56
C LEU A 394 13.07 38.44 -7.58
N LEU A 395 12.18 39.38 -7.92
CA LEU A 395 11.93 40.56 -7.09
C LEU A 395 10.98 40.26 -5.91
N GLY A 396 10.05 39.31 -6.07
CA GLY A 396 9.04 38.99 -5.06
C GLY A 396 9.39 37.85 -4.09
N SER A 397 10.28 36.91 -4.46
CA SER A 397 10.56 35.71 -3.67
C SER A 397 11.90 35.77 -2.93
N PHE A 398 11.93 35.50 -1.62
CA PHE A 398 13.18 35.40 -0.83
C PHE A 398 13.64 33.97 -0.58
N SER A 399 13.04 32.98 -1.25
CA SER A 399 13.25 31.59 -0.89
C SER A 399 14.31 30.86 -1.72
N PHE A 400 14.91 31.46 -2.75
CA PHE A 400 15.96 30.83 -3.56
C PHE A 400 17.39 31.23 -3.13
N ASP A 401 18.38 30.56 -3.70
CA ASP A 401 19.80 30.89 -3.55
C ASP A 401 20.20 32.06 -4.46
N GLU A 402 20.55 33.20 -3.86
CA GLU A 402 20.85 34.43 -4.59
C GLU A 402 22.12 34.31 -5.44
N GLN A 403 23.13 33.54 -4.99
CA GLN A 403 24.36 33.33 -5.76
C GLN A 403 24.11 32.44 -6.98
N LEU A 404 23.25 31.43 -6.83
CA LEU A 404 22.81 30.60 -7.96
C LEU A 404 22.11 31.46 -9.02
N ALA A 405 21.26 32.41 -8.61
CA ALA A 405 20.57 33.31 -9.52
C ALA A 405 21.53 34.23 -10.28
N LEU A 406 22.52 34.80 -9.60
CA LEU A 406 23.55 35.62 -10.26
C LEU A 406 24.33 34.83 -11.30
N ASN A 407 24.79 33.63 -10.94
CA ASN A 407 25.53 32.77 -11.86
C ASN A 407 24.67 32.38 -13.08
N LEU A 408 23.45 31.91 -12.85
CA LEU A 408 22.55 31.52 -13.94
C LEU A 408 22.19 32.68 -14.87
N LEU A 409 21.87 33.87 -14.34
CA LEU A 409 21.58 35.01 -15.21
C LEU A 409 22.82 35.48 -15.98
N SER A 410 24.01 35.38 -15.38
CA SER A 410 25.28 35.74 -16.03
C SER A 410 25.69 34.76 -17.13
N ASP A 411 25.46 33.46 -16.91
CA ASP A 411 25.82 32.40 -17.87
C ASP A 411 24.91 32.41 -19.10
N PHE A 412 23.65 32.85 -18.92
CA PHE A 412 22.65 32.91 -19.99
C PHE A 412 22.52 34.30 -20.64
N GLY A 413 23.32 35.29 -20.21
CA GLY A 413 23.42 36.60 -20.87
C GLY A 413 22.29 37.58 -20.56
N GLU A 414 21.48 37.34 -19.53
CA GLU A 414 20.35 38.20 -19.12
C GLU A 414 20.83 39.35 -18.22
N VAL A 415 21.66 40.23 -18.79
CA VAL A 415 22.40 41.27 -18.07
C VAL A 415 21.50 42.33 -17.43
N GLU A 416 20.44 42.75 -18.11
CA GLU A 416 19.50 43.76 -17.58
C GLU A 416 18.78 43.25 -16.34
N LEU A 417 18.30 42.01 -16.39
CA LEU A 417 17.60 41.37 -15.30
C LEU A 417 18.53 41.07 -14.13
N LEU A 418 19.77 40.62 -14.40
CA LEU A 418 20.82 40.43 -13.40
C LEU A 418 21.10 41.74 -12.64
N LEU A 419 21.27 42.86 -13.36
CA LEU A 419 21.55 44.15 -12.71
C LEU A 419 20.35 44.69 -11.94
N ALA A 420 19.12 44.50 -12.45
CA ALA A 420 17.90 44.87 -11.74
C ALA A 420 17.75 44.07 -10.43
N PHE A 421 17.94 42.76 -10.48
CA PHE A 421 17.93 41.87 -9.31
C PHE A 421 19.05 42.23 -8.31
N ALA A 422 20.28 42.42 -8.79
CA ALA A 422 21.41 42.75 -7.93
C ALA A 422 21.24 44.11 -7.23
N LYS A 423 20.64 45.10 -7.91
CA LYS A 423 20.28 46.39 -7.29
C LYS A 423 19.20 46.22 -6.21
N ALA A 424 18.17 45.42 -6.48
CA ALA A 424 17.10 45.18 -5.52
C ALA A 424 17.56 44.43 -4.25
N ARG A 425 18.57 43.56 -4.38
CA ARG A 425 19.13 42.76 -3.28
C ARG A 425 20.42 43.30 -2.67
N GLY A 426 21.00 44.36 -3.22
CA GLY A 426 22.28 44.90 -2.76
C GLY A 426 23.50 44.05 -3.12
N LEU A 427 23.39 43.15 -4.11
CA LEU A 427 24.43 42.20 -4.53
C LEU A 427 25.23 42.67 -5.77
N VAL A 428 25.31 43.97 -5.99
CA VAL A 428 25.87 44.57 -7.22
C VAL A 428 27.32 44.14 -7.46
N VAL A 429 28.14 44.05 -6.41
CA VAL A 429 29.55 43.63 -6.52
C VAL A 429 29.67 42.17 -6.97
N ASP A 430 28.86 41.29 -6.39
CA ASP A 430 28.83 39.85 -6.74
C ASP A 430 28.33 39.64 -8.16
N ALA A 431 27.34 40.44 -8.59
CA ALA A 431 26.82 40.46 -9.96
C ALA A 431 27.92 40.83 -10.98
N LEU A 432 28.68 41.91 -10.72
CA LEU A 432 29.79 42.32 -11.57
C LEU A 432 30.89 41.25 -11.62
N SER A 433 31.20 40.61 -10.49
CA SER A 433 32.17 39.52 -10.45
C SER A 433 31.70 38.30 -11.27
N SER A 434 30.40 38.03 -11.31
CA SER A 434 29.80 36.91 -12.05
C SER A 434 29.81 37.19 -13.56
N LEU A 435 29.47 38.42 -13.97
CA LEU A 435 29.58 38.87 -15.37
C LEU A 435 31.03 38.85 -15.89
N GLY A 436 32.00 39.18 -15.02
CA GLY A 436 33.42 39.09 -15.36
C GLY A 436 33.88 37.66 -15.64
N LYS A 437 33.30 36.68 -14.92
CA LYS A 437 33.58 35.25 -15.12
C LYS A 437 32.91 34.67 -16.38
N SER A 438 31.67 35.09 -16.70
CA SER A 438 30.93 34.57 -17.86
C SER A 438 31.27 35.27 -19.18
N GLN A 439 32.19 36.25 -19.19
CA GLN A 439 32.53 37.10 -20.34
C GLN A 439 31.34 37.90 -20.92
N ALA A 440 30.21 37.97 -20.22
CA ALA A 440 29.01 38.72 -20.61
C ALA A 440 29.10 40.23 -20.28
N PHE A 441 30.29 40.73 -19.92
CA PHE A 441 30.51 42.16 -19.62
C PHE A 441 30.29 43.07 -20.85
N SER A 442 30.46 42.53 -22.06
CA SER A 442 30.30 43.25 -23.32
C SER A 442 28.84 43.56 -23.68
N SER A 443 27.87 42.87 -23.05
CA SER A 443 26.44 43.06 -23.28
C SER A 443 25.75 44.01 -22.29
N ILE A 444 26.52 44.71 -21.43
CA ILE A 444 25.93 45.69 -20.50
C ILE A 444 25.53 46.97 -21.27
N PRO A 445 24.26 47.42 -21.19
CA PRO A 445 23.86 48.69 -21.78
C PRO A 445 24.61 49.89 -21.18
N PHE A 446 25.01 50.84 -22.03
CA PHE A 446 25.75 52.04 -21.61
C PHE A 446 25.01 52.88 -20.54
N THR A 447 23.67 52.89 -20.59
CA THR A 447 22.80 53.54 -19.60
C THR A 447 22.96 52.93 -18.20
N SER A 448 23.05 51.59 -18.13
CA SER A 448 23.27 50.85 -16.89
C SER A 448 24.69 51.04 -16.33
N LEU A 449 25.70 51.16 -17.20
CA LEU A 449 27.08 51.48 -16.80
C LEU A 449 27.17 52.88 -16.19
N ASN A 450 26.53 53.88 -16.80
CA ASN A 450 26.55 55.26 -16.29
C ASN A 450 25.87 55.37 -14.91
N ASP A 451 24.73 54.69 -14.69
CA ASP A 451 24.07 54.64 -13.38
C ASP A 451 24.95 53.93 -12.31
N LEU A 452 25.68 52.87 -12.68
CA LEU A 452 26.60 52.19 -11.76
C LEU A 452 27.81 53.07 -11.39
N VAL A 453 28.35 53.82 -12.35
CA VAL A 453 29.44 54.78 -12.11
C VAL A 453 28.97 55.92 -11.20
N GLN A 454 27.79 56.50 -11.46
CA GLN A 454 27.20 57.55 -10.63
C GLN A 454 26.94 57.11 -9.19
N ARG A 455 26.65 55.82 -8.98
CA ARG A 455 26.46 55.21 -7.66
C ARG A 455 27.76 54.76 -6.97
N GLY A 456 28.92 55.01 -7.58
CA GLY A 456 30.23 54.77 -6.95
C GLY A 456 30.83 53.38 -7.18
N PHE A 457 30.30 52.57 -8.12
CA PHE A 457 30.84 51.23 -8.43
C PHE A 457 31.99 51.24 -9.45
N SER A 458 32.60 52.38 -9.72
CA SER A 458 33.64 52.58 -10.75
C SER A 458 34.86 51.65 -10.56
N ALA A 459 35.35 51.48 -9.33
CA ALA A 459 36.49 50.60 -9.04
C ALA A 459 36.20 49.12 -9.35
N HIS A 460 34.98 48.66 -9.05
CA HIS A 460 34.56 47.27 -9.27
C HIS A 460 34.27 46.98 -10.75
N LEU A 461 33.82 47.97 -11.51
CA LEU A 461 33.66 47.86 -12.96
C LEU A 461 35.01 47.66 -13.66
N ILE A 462 36.03 48.43 -13.26
CA ILE A 462 37.40 48.33 -13.80
C ILE A 462 38.01 46.96 -13.47
N GLN A 463 37.83 46.49 -12.23
CA GLN A 463 38.35 45.21 -11.79
C GLN A 463 37.67 44.00 -12.46
N SER A 464 36.34 44.06 -12.66
CA SER A 464 35.57 42.94 -13.18
C SER A 464 35.54 42.88 -14.71
N GLY A 465 35.69 44.03 -15.39
CA GLY A 465 35.78 44.11 -16.84
C GLY A 465 37.14 43.71 -17.43
N LEU A 466 38.06 43.15 -16.63
CA LEU A 466 39.43 42.78 -17.04
C LEU A 466 40.19 43.93 -17.76
N GLY A 467 39.86 45.19 -17.44
CA GLY A 467 40.44 46.35 -18.12
C GLY A 467 39.91 46.62 -19.54
N SER A 468 38.86 45.94 -20.00
CA SER A 468 38.12 46.36 -21.21
C SER A 468 36.96 47.28 -20.82
N LEU A 469 37.27 48.57 -20.71
CA LEU A 469 36.29 49.65 -20.77
C LEU A 469 36.59 50.51 -21.99
#